data_AF-A0A7S0FRH4-F1
#
_entry.id   AF-A0A7S0FRH4-F1
#
_cell.length_a   1.000
_cell.length_b   1.000
_cell.length_c   1.000
_cell.angle_alpha   90.00
_cell.angle_beta   90.00
_cell.angle_gamma   90.00
#
_symmetry.space_group_name_H-M   'P 1'
#
loop_
_entity.id
_entity.type
_entity.pdbx_description
1 polymer ?
#
loop_
_entity_poly.entity_id
_entity_poly.type
_entity_poly.pdbx_seq_one_letter_code
_entity_poly.pdbx_strand_id
1 'polypeptide(L)'
;TGLFGGEGFVLQGLTGEGEVFLKAGGTLVRKDLQEGEELRVASGALVAFSQGVDFDIQTMPGFKNVLFGGEGLFVTTLAGPGTVFLQGQPPERMISEIARRVPSGSIGLAVPIGGGGMGGGKGDGGEGSEGEGEGEGTP
;
A
#
# COMPACT_ATOMS: atom_id res chain seq x y z
N THR A 1 5.54 -6.64 -1.06
CA THR A 1 4.67 -7.22 -2.11
C THR A 1 3.74 -6.12 -2.54
N GLY A 2 3.87 -5.59 -3.77
CA GLY A 2 3.14 -4.41 -4.21
C GLY A 2 1.64 -4.67 -4.33
N LEU A 3 0.81 -3.74 -3.88
CA LEU A 3 -0.66 -3.77 -3.94
C LEU A 3 -1.20 -3.70 -5.38
N PHE A 4 -0.98 -4.76 -6.15
CA PHE A 4 -1.72 -5.23 -7.34
C PHE A 4 -1.32 -6.70 -7.59
N GLY A 5 -1.17 -7.49 -6.52
CA GLY A 5 -0.61 -8.84 -6.62
C GLY A 5 0.92 -8.90 -6.82
N GLY A 6 1.62 -7.76 -6.75
CA GLY A 6 3.07 -7.65 -6.90
C GLY A 6 3.55 -7.12 -8.24
N GLU A 7 2.64 -6.94 -9.22
CA GLU A 7 2.97 -6.60 -10.61
C GLU A 7 3.00 -5.08 -10.90
N GLY A 8 2.38 -4.26 -10.05
CA GLY A 8 2.25 -2.82 -10.27
C GLY A 8 1.00 -2.45 -11.08
N PHE A 9 1.02 -1.30 -11.77
CA PHE A 9 -0.14 -0.83 -12.55
C PHE A 9 -0.27 -1.60 -13.87
N VAL A 10 -1.44 -2.18 -14.12
CA VAL A 10 -1.75 -2.92 -15.37
C VAL A 10 -2.77 -2.15 -16.18
N LEU A 11 -2.44 -1.83 -17.42
CA LEU A 11 -3.35 -1.21 -18.38
C LEU A 11 -3.95 -2.26 -19.30
N GLN A 12 -5.28 -2.27 -19.43
CA GLN A 12 -6.00 -3.18 -20.33
C GLN A 12 -6.63 -2.41 -21.49
N GLY A 13 -6.35 -2.84 -22.71
CA GLY A 13 -7.00 -2.33 -23.91
C GLY A 13 -8.32 -3.05 -24.17
N LEU A 14 -9.40 -2.29 -24.32
CA LEU A 14 -10.72 -2.82 -24.66
C LEU A 14 -11.08 -2.38 -26.09
N THR A 15 -11.36 -3.34 -26.96
CA THR A 15 -11.75 -3.11 -28.36
C THR A 15 -12.92 -4.02 -28.74
N GLY A 16 -13.73 -3.59 -29.71
CA GLY A 16 -14.90 -4.34 -30.19
C GLY A 16 -16.18 -3.52 -30.13
N GLU A 17 -17.30 -4.17 -30.39
CA GLU A 17 -18.63 -3.58 -30.38
C GLU A 17 -19.45 -4.16 -29.22
N GLY A 18 -19.93 -3.30 -28.33
CA GLY A 18 -20.73 -3.72 -27.17
C GLY A 18 -20.64 -2.72 -26.02
N GLU A 19 -21.33 -3.03 -24.92
CA GLU A 19 -21.28 -2.27 -23.68
C GLU A 19 -20.26 -2.85 -22.71
N VAL A 20 -19.49 -1.99 -22.05
CA VAL A 20 -18.56 -2.38 -20.99
C VAL A 20 -18.92 -1.68 -19.70
N PHE A 21 -18.86 -2.42 -18.60
CA PHE A 21 -19.07 -1.90 -17.25
C PHE A 21 -17.72 -1.76 -16.54
N LEU A 22 -17.42 -0.55 -16.08
CA LEU A 22 -16.23 -0.23 -15.30
C LEU A 22 -16.63 0.17 -13.87
N LYS A 23 -15.87 -0.27 -12.88
CA LYS A 23 -16.05 0.14 -11.49
C LYS A 23 -15.12 1.29 -11.15
N ALA A 24 -15.67 2.35 -10.55
CA ALA A 24 -14.91 3.43 -9.94
C ALA A 24 -15.19 3.48 -8.43
N GLY A 25 -14.16 3.76 -7.63
CA GLY A 25 -14.27 3.99 -6.19
C GLY A 25 -14.65 5.45 -5.87
N GLY A 26 -15.74 5.64 -5.15
CA GLY A 26 -16.26 6.98 -4.84
C GLY A 26 -16.84 7.67 -6.08
N THR A 27 -16.65 8.98 -6.20
CA THR A 27 -17.18 9.77 -7.32
C THR A 27 -16.39 9.54 -8.60
N LEU A 28 -17.10 9.33 -9.71
CA LEU A 28 -16.54 9.31 -11.06
C LEU A 28 -16.44 10.75 -11.59
N VAL A 29 -15.27 11.12 -12.10
CA VAL A 29 -15.04 12.42 -12.73
C VAL A 29 -14.65 12.19 -14.19
N ARG A 30 -15.40 12.80 -15.11
CA ARG A 30 -15.06 12.83 -16.53
C ARG A 30 -14.37 14.16 -16.85
N LYS A 31 -13.26 14.11 -17.58
CA LYS A 31 -12.57 15.28 -18.11
C LYS A 31 -12.27 15.08 -19.60
N ASP A 32 -12.66 16.05 -20.42
CA ASP A 32 -12.32 16.07 -21.84
C ASP A 32 -11.09 16.99 -22.02
N LEU A 33 -9.96 16.41 -22.43
CA LEU A 33 -8.70 17.10 -22.66
C LEU A 33 -8.66 17.63 -24.09
N GLN A 34 -8.30 18.91 -24.24
CA GLN A 34 -8.01 19.48 -25.56
C GLN A 34 -6.66 19.00 -26.08
N GLU A 35 -6.39 19.25 -27.37
CA GLU A 35 -5.10 18.93 -27.99
C GLU A 35 -3.96 19.64 -27.25
N GLY A 36 -2.96 18.88 -26.79
CA GLY A 36 -1.84 19.39 -26.01
C GLY A 36 -2.16 19.74 -24.55
N GLU A 37 -3.40 19.55 -24.08
CA GLU A 37 -3.73 19.74 -22.67
C GLU A 37 -3.18 18.57 -21.84
N GLU A 38 -2.32 18.89 -20.87
CA GLU A 38 -1.79 17.92 -19.91
C GLU A 38 -2.61 17.84 -18.62
N LEU A 39 -2.76 16.62 -18.12
CA LEU A 39 -3.33 16.30 -16.82
C LEU A 39 -2.42 15.34 -16.08
N ARG A 40 -2.01 15.73 -14.86
CA ARG A 40 -1.24 14.87 -13.96
C ARG A 40 -2.11 14.39 -12.80
N VAL A 41 -2.17 13.08 -12.60
CA VAL A 41 -2.99 12.42 -11.58
C VAL A 41 -2.20 11.36 -10.84
N ALA A 42 -2.63 11.02 -9.63
CA ALA A 42 -2.15 9.80 -8.98
C ALA A 42 -2.57 8.58 -9.83
N SER A 43 -1.66 7.65 -10.11
CA SER A 43 -1.93 6.56 -11.05
C SER A 43 -3.12 5.68 -10.63
N GLY A 44 -3.29 5.41 -9.34
CA GLY A 44 -4.45 4.66 -8.83
C GLY A 44 -5.79 5.38 -8.98
N ALA A 45 -5.81 6.67 -9.30
CA ALA A 45 -7.05 7.42 -9.54
C ALA A 45 -7.54 7.34 -10.99
N LEU A 46 -6.75 6.80 -11.92
CA LEU A 46 -7.16 6.62 -13.30
C LEU A 46 -8.07 5.39 -13.43
N VAL A 47 -9.24 5.57 -14.06
CA VAL A 47 -10.20 4.48 -14.34
C VAL A 47 -10.12 4.06 -15.79
N ALA A 48 -10.20 5.01 -16.71
CA ALA A 48 -10.14 4.77 -18.15
C ALA A 48 -9.78 6.05 -18.90
N PHE A 49 -9.32 5.90 -20.14
CA PHE A 49 -9.13 7.00 -21.07
C PHE A 49 -9.32 6.53 -22.52
N SER A 50 -9.65 7.46 -23.41
CA SER A 50 -9.79 7.17 -24.84
C SER A 50 -8.44 6.94 -25.52
N GLN A 51 -8.42 6.15 -26.59
CA GLN A 51 -7.20 5.77 -27.34
C GLN A 51 -6.33 6.95 -27.83
N GLY A 52 -6.92 8.14 -28.05
CA GLY A 52 -6.20 9.33 -28.50
C GLY A 52 -5.42 10.09 -27.43
N VAL A 53 -5.49 9.66 -26.16
CA VAL A 53 -4.79 10.31 -25.05
C VAL A 53 -3.43 9.65 -24.84
N ASP A 54 -2.37 10.45 -24.89
CA ASP A 54 -1.02 10.01 -24.57
C ASP A 54 -0.89 9.75 -23.07
N PHE A 55 -0.15 8.71 -22.69
CA PHE A 55 -0.07 8.21 -21.32
C PHE A 55 1.38 7.90 -20.93
N ASP A 56 1.82 8.42 -19.78
CA ASP A 56 3.12 8.12 -19.17
C ASP A 56 2.99 7.92 -17.65
N ILE A 57 3.73 6.96 -17.08
CA ILE A 57 3.78 6.72 -15.62
C ILE A 57 5.19 7.03 -15.12
N GLN A 58 5.25 7.93 -14.15
CA GLN A 58 6.49 8.30 -13.49
C GLN A 58 6.43 7.94 -12.01
N THR A 59 7.42 7.21 -11.55
CA THR A 59 7.67 7.01 -10.12
C THR A 59 8.36 8.25 -9.59
N MET A 60 7.80 8.92 -8.58
CA MET A 60 8.46 10.08 -7.98
C MET A 60 9.67 9.64 -7.13
N PRO A 61 10.92 9.95 -7.53
CA PRO A 61 12.09 9.56 -6.76
C PRO A 61 12.17 10.38 -5.47
N GLY A 62 12.43 9.72 -4.35
CA GLY A 62 12.63 10.38 -3.04
C GLY A 62 11.40 10.45 -2.14
N PHE A 63 10.20 10.16 -2.64
CA PHE A 63 8.98 10.05 -1.81
C PHE A 63 8.89 8.67 -1.13
N LYS A 64 9.94 8.27 -0.42
CA LYS A 64 10.05 6.95 0.23
C LYS A 64 9.08 6.83 1.41
N ASN A 65 8.16 5.87 1.28
CA ASN A 65 7.73 4.89 2.28
C ASN A 65 6.81 5.29 3.45
N VAL A 66 6.63 6.56 3.83
CA VAL A 66 5.90 6.86 5.10
C VAL A 66 4.42 7.21 4.91
N LEU A 67 4.03 7.76 3.75
CA LEU A 67 2.65 8.21 3.53
C LEU A 67 1.69 7.11 3.03
N PHE A 68 2.20 6.05 2.39
CA PHE A 68 1.38 4.95 1.87
C PHE A 68 1.87 3.56 2.32
N GLY A 69 2.41 3.43 3.53
CA GLY A 69 2.74 2.11 4.09
C GLY A 69 3.86 1.35 3.36
N GLY A 70 4.82 2.06 2.77
CA GLY A 70 5.97 1.45 2.07
C GLY A 70 5.84 1.35 0.54
N GLU A 71 4.73 1.82 -0.04
CA GLU A 71 4.52 1.81 -1.49
C GLU A 71 4.89 3.15 -2.13
N GLY A 72 5.57 3.10 -3.28
CA GLY A 72 5.98 4.30 -4.02
C GLY A 72 4.78 5.08 -4.56
N LEU A 73 4.91 6.40 -4.64
CA LEU A 73 3.92 7.25 -5.30
C LEU A 73 4.16 7.23 -6.82
N PHE A 74 3.18 6.71 -7.54
CA PHE A 74 3.13 6.77 -9.01
C PHE A 74 2.25 7.94 -9.45
N VAL A 75 2.78 8.74 -10.37
CA VAL A 75 2.05 9.81 -11.03
C VAL A 75 1.91 9.45 -12.49
N THR A 76 0.70 9.57 -12.99
CA THR A 76 0.38 9.40 -14.40
C THR A 76 0.18 10.77 -15.04
N THR A 77 0.85 10.99 -16.17
CA THR A 77 0.62 12.13 -17.06
C THR A 77 -0.22 11.68 -18.24
N LEU A 78 -1.29 12.43 -18.53
CA LEU A 78 -2.22 12.22 -19.63
C LEU A 78 -2.20 13.47 -20.50
N ALA A 79 -2.01 13.34 -21.81
CA ALA A 79 -2.08 14.48 -22.74
C ALA A 79 -3.12 14.24 -23.84
N GLY A 80 -3.97 15.24 -24.07
CA GLY A 80 -5.06 15.16 -25.04
C GLY A 80 -4.62 15.29 -26.50
N PRO A 81 -5.56 15.08 -27.44
CA PRO A 81 -7.00 15.17 -27.23
C PRO A 81 -7.68 13.86 -26.81
N GLY A 82 -8.70 13.96 -25.95
CA GLY A 82 -9.58 12.84 -25.64
C GLY A 82 -10.22 12.89 -24.25
N THR A 83 -10.94 11.82 -23.89
CA THR A 83 -11.67 11.76 -22.62
C THR A 83 -10.92 10.91 -21.61
N VAL A 84 -10.86 11.41 -20.37
CA VAL A 84 -10.29 10.73 -19.20
C VAL A 84 -11.36 10.57 -18.13
N PHE A 85 -11.37 9.40 -17.48
CA PHE A 85 -12.23 9.06 -16.36
C PHE A 85 -11.40 8.80 -15.10
N LEU A 86 -11.71 9.50 -14.02
CA LEU A 86 -11.01 9.43 -12.74
C LEU A 86 -11.94 8.99 -11.61
N GLN A 87 -11.37 8.39 -10.56
CA GLN A 87 -12.06 8.00 -9.34
C GLN A 87 -11.58 8.81 -8.12
N GLY A 88 -12.50 9.19 -7.24
CA GLY A 88 -12.20 9.96 -6.03
C GLY A 88 -11.57 9.15 -4.89
N GLN A 89 -11.88 7.85 -4.80
CA GLN A 89 -11.40 6.96 -3.74
C GLN A 89 -10.73 5.72 -4.33
N PRO A 90 -9.45 5.84 -4.77
CA PRO A 90 -8.62 4.69 -5.08
C PRO A 90 -8.57 3.71 -3.90
N PRO A 91 -8.66 2.39 -4.14
CA PRO A 91 -8.68 1.39 -3.06
C PRO A 91 -7.42 1.45 -2.18
N GLU A 92 -6.27 1.84 -2.72
CA GLU A 92 -5.01 2.01 -1.99
C GLU A 92 -5.14 3.08 -0.90
N ARG A 93 -5.86 4.19 -1.19
CA ARG A 93 -6.15 5.21 -0.18
C ARG A 93 -6.98 4.62 0.96
N MET A 94 -8.05 3.89 0.63
CA MET A 94 -8.89 3.27 1.65
C MET A 94 -8.10 2.26 2.50
N ILE A 95 -7.32 1.38 1.89
CA ILE A 95 -6.48 0.40 2.59
C ILE A 95 -5.47 1.10 3.50
N SER A 96 -4.80 2.15 3.01
CA SER A 96 -3.83 2.90 3.80
C SER A 96 -4.48 3.57 5.01
N GLU A 97 -5.68 4.12 4.86
CA GLU A 97 -6.42 4.77 5.94
C GLU A 97 -6.94 3.77 6.98
N ILE A 98 -7.31 2.56 6.54
CA ILE A 98 -7.64 1.45 7.44
C ILE A 98 -6.39 1.01 8.19
N ALA A 99 -5.31 0.68 7.48
CA ALA A 99 -4.06 0.18 8.06
C ALA A 99 -3.47 1.13 9.12
N ARG A 100 -3.57 2.46 8.90
CA ARG A 100 -3.16 3.48 9.88
C ARG A 100 -3.96 3.44 11.18
N ARG A 101 -5.17 2.93 11.16
CA ARG A 101 -6.10 2.87 12.30
C ARG A 101 -6.24 1.46 12.90
N VAL A 102 -5.73 0.43 12.24
CA VAL A 102 -5.65 -0.91 12.83
C VAL A 102 -4.53 -0.87 13.89
N PRO A 103 -4.84 -1.12 15.18
CA PRO A 103 -3.81 -1.22 16.20
C PRO A 103 -2.83 -2.32 15.82
N SER A 104 -1.53 -2.05 15.89
CA SER A 104 -0.47 -3.03 15.69
C SER A 104 -0.36 -4.06 16.85
N GLY A 105 -1.32 -4.05 17.79
CA GLY A 105 -1.50 -5.10 18.78
C GLY A 105 -2.27 -6.26 18.17
N SER A 106 -1.75 -7.48 18.37
CA SER A 106 -2.38 -8.74 17.97
C SER A 106 -3.89 -8.69 18.13
N ILE A 107 -4.61 -8.59 17.02
CA ILE A 107 -6.01 -8.98 16.99
C ILE A 107 -5.98 -10.46 17.36
N GLY A 108 -6.62 -10.82 18.48
CA GLY A 108 -6.79 -12.20 18.94
C GLY A 108 -7.66 -13.04 18.00
N LEU A 109 -7.53 -12.85 16.68
CA LEU A 109 -8.02 -13.77 15.67
C LEU A 109 -6.95 -14.86 15.57
N ALA A 110 -7.04 -15.83 16.47
CA ALA A 110 -6.30 -17.07 16.35
C ALA A 110 -6.73 -17.76 15.06
N VAL A 111 -6.04 -17.46 13.96
CA VAL A 111 -6.01 -18.34 12.79
C VAL A 111 -5.07 -19.47 13.20
N PRO A 112 -5.55 -20.70 13.47
CA PRO A 112 -4.66 -21.79 13.77
C PRO A 112 -3.90 -22.14 12.49
N ILE A 113 -2.72 -21.53 12.31
CA ILE A 113 -1.73 -22.05 11.39
C ILE A 113 -1.21 -23.32 12.05
N GLY A 114 -1.88 -24.44 11.78
CA GLY A 114 -1.43 -25.76 12.18
C GLY A 114 -0.10 -26.04 11.50
N GLY A 115 0.97 -26.18 12.28
CA GLY A 115 2.25 -26.61 11.73
C GLY A 115 3.48 -26.31 12.58
N GLY A 116 3.61 -26.98 13.72
CA GLY A 116 4.88 -27.50 14.22
C GLY A 116 5.90 -26.53 14.82
N GLY A 117 6.23 -26.71 16.09
CA GLY A 117 7.44 -26.13 16.68
C GLY A 117 7.41 -25.94 18.19
N MET A 118 7.26 -27.03 18.93
CA MET A 118 7.48 -27.10 20.37
C MET A 118 8.94 -26.72 20.72
N GLY A 119 9.13 -25.78 21.64
CA GLY A 119 10.41 -25.57 22.33
C GLY A 119 10.49 -24.17 22.92
N GLY A 120 10.66 -23.97 24.21
CA GLY A 120 10.83 -24.84 25.36
C GLY A 120 11.01 -23.90 26.55
N GLY A 121 10.25 -24.10 27.62
CA GLY A 121 10.33 -23.25 28.80
C GLY A 121 11.67 -23.37 29.52
N LYS A 122 12.10 -22.27 30.14
CA LYS A 122 12.97 -22.29 31.31
C LYS A 122 12.59 -21.12 32.23
N GLY A 123 11.77 -21.43 33.22
CA GLY A 123 11.61 -20.66 34.44
C GLY A 123 12.24 -21.43 35.59
N ASP A 124 13.00 -20.73 36.42
CA ASP A 124 13.41 -21.07 37.80
C ASP A 124 13.82 -19.69 38.38
N GLY A 125 13.17 -19.08 39.39
CA GLY A 125 12.98 -19.55 40.76
C GLY A 125 14.31 -19.39 41.51
N GLY A 126 14.53 -18.64 42.60
CA GLY A 126 13.75 -17.84 43.55
C GLY A 126 14.75 -17.20 44.55
N GLU A 127 14.28 -16.29 45.40
CA GLU A 127 15.04 -15.51 46.41
C GLU A 127 15.72 -16.32 47.54
N GLY A 128 16.75 -15.74 48.16
CA GLY A 128 17.28 -16.15 49.48
C GLY A 128 18.55 -15.38 49.90
N SER A 129 18.54 -14.82 51.11
CA SER A 129 19.43 -13.79 51.69
C SER A 129 20.66 -14.31 52.48
N GLU A 130 21.39 -13.35 53.09
CA GLU A 130 22.46 -13.44 54.12
C GLU A 130 23.89 -13.51 53.53
N GLY A 131 24.92 -12.79 53.95
CA GLY A 131 25.19 -11.90 55.08
C GLY A 131 26.71 -11.98 55.40
N GLU A 132 27.39 -10.83 55.45
CA GLU A 132 28.65 -10.48 56.15
C GLU A 132 29.87 -11.44 56.25
N GLY A 133 31.08 -10.92 56.04
CA GLY A 133 32.32 -11.55 56.52
C GLY A 133 33.62 -11.04 55.88
N GLU A 134 34.49 -10.44 56.69
CA GLU A 134 35.73 -9.72 56.39
C GLU A 134 36.96 -10.62 56.06
N GLY A 135 38.05 -9.98 55.59
CA GLY A 135 39.45 -10.40 55.83
C GLY A 135 40.26 -10.76 54.58
N GLU A 136 41.11 -9.87 54.05
CA GLU A 136 42.55 -9.72 54.36
C GLU A 136 43.47 -10.65 53.54
N GLY A 137 44.55 -10.09 52.95
CA GLY A 137 45.68 -10.89 52.46
C GLY A 137 46.33 -10.43 51.14
N THR A 138 47.16 -9.40 51.24
CA THR A 138 48.26 -8.97 50.35
C THR A 138 49.26 -10.13 50.05
N PRO A 139 50.37 -9.98 49.29
CA PRO A 139 51.18 -8.78 48.96
C PRO A 139 50.99 -8.17 47.56
#